data_AF-A0AAQ1HTU7-F1
#
_entry.id   AF-A0AAQ1HTU7-F1
#
_cell.length_a   1.000
_cell.length_b   1.000
_cell.length_c   1.000
_cell.angle_alpha   90.00
_cell.angle_beta   90.00
_cell.angle_gamma   90.00
#
_symmetry.space_group_name_H-M   'P 1'
#
loop_
_entity.id
_entity.type
_entity.pdbx_description
1 polymer ?
#
loop_
_entity_poly.entity_id
_entity_poly.type
_entity_poly.pdbx_seq_one_letter_code
_entity_poly.pdbx_strand_id
1 'polypeptide(L)'
;MQKQTPKWLDLFLTAFGAPGLVALAWWAGAFHAQRIRELQFTYPILNITGNAGVGKSTLVANLWKLVGSSDAENRNLSTCSMGALLAILARAINRPVVLEEDGFGHDGYDWKALSDCYFGGTIAQRGSNPAAAGVRFQGALAFVGSELETINSRIVNIHLQRTPRTADKNQAIQALYDLHISDFSEFLAKVQKNREQLMYRLGHVGAYVESLQVETDDRLSPNAARNHAQLRVLVDLLADLFPMADDRNAQHDAHCLIIDMAWSHVPMATAAPTHY
;
A
#
# COMPACT_ATOMS: atom_id res chain seq x y z
N MET A 1 25.67 -18.29 -8.55
CA MET A 1 24.34 -18.81 -8.91
C MET A 1 23.45 -17.59 -9.15
N GLN A 2 23.09 -17.28 -10.40
CA GLN A 2 22.09 -16.24 -10.65
C GLN A 2 20.78 -16.69 -9.99
N LYS A 3 20.24 -15.85 -9.10
CA LYS A 3 18.98 -16.18 -8.43
C LYS A 3 17.85 -16.00 -9.46
N GLN A 4 17.12 -17.06 -9.74
CA GLN A 4 15.97 -17.04 -10.66
C GLN A 4 14.79 -16.31 -10.01
N THR A 5 14.01 -15.57 -10.81
CA THR A 5 12.76 -14.97 -10.36
C THR A 5 11.78 -16.06 -9.91
N PRO A 6 11.21 -15.94 -8.69
CA PRO A 6 10.20 -16.88 -8.23
C PRO A 6 9.02 -16.92 -9.20
N LYS A 7 8.52 -18.12 -9.51
CA LYS A 7 7.40 -18.32 -10.44
C LYS A 7 6.18 -17.48 -10.06
N TRP A 8 5.85 -17.40 -8.77
CA TRP A 8 4.72 -16.58 -8.31
C TRP A 8 4.91 -15.09 -8.64
N LEU A 9 6.13 -14.58 -8.55
CA LEU A 9 6.43 -13.17 -8.82
C LEU A 9 6.35 -12.88 -10.31
N ASP A 10 6.86 -13.76 -11.16
CA ASP A 10 6.74 -13.62 -12.61
C ASP A 10 5.27 -13.61 -13.07
N LEU A 11 4.45 -14.52 -12.53
CA LEU A 11 3.01 -14.54 -12.79
C LEU A 11 2.32 -13.27 -12.26
N PHE A 12 2.69 -12.82 -11.06
CA PHE A 12 2.13 -11.61 -10.44
C PHE A 12 2.46 -10.35 -11.26
N LEU A 13 3.71 -10.21 -11.73
CA LEU A 13 4.12 -9.11 -12.61
C LEU A 13 3.42 -9.18 -13.97
N THR A 14 3.23 -10.38 -14.53
CA THR A 14 2.45 -10.58 -15.76
C THR A 14 1.01 -10.12 -15.59
N ALA A 15 0.38 -10.47 -14.47
CA ALA A 15 -1.01 -10.15 -14.19
C ALA A 15 -1.24 -8.65 -13.90
N PHE A 16 -0.40 -8.05 -13.06
CA PHE A 16 -0.69 -6.74 -12.45
C PHE A 16 0.32 -5.63 -12.79
N GLY A 17 1.46 -5.97 -13.40
CA GLY A 17 2.48 -4.99 -13.83
C GLY A 17 3.01 -4.11 -12.69
N ALA A 18 3.42 -2.88 -13.04
CA ALA A 18 3.92 -1.89 -12.08
C ALA A 18 2.92 -1.55 -10.95
N PRO A 19 1.61 -1.33 -11.20
CA PRO A 19 0.64 -1.11 -10.12
C PRO A 19 0.60 -2.27 -9.11
N GLY A 20 0.68 -3.50 -9.60
CA GLY A 20 0.79 -4.68 -8.75
C GLY A 20 2.06 -4.67 -7.91
N LEU A 21 3.22 -4.38 -8.52
CA LEU A 21 4.50 -4.36 -7.81
C LEU A 21 4.54 -3.28 -6.72
N VAL A 22 4.01 -2.08 -6.99
CA VAL A 22 3.91 -1.02 -5.98
C VAL A 22 2.98 -1.45 -4.84
N ALA A 23 1.83 -2.07 -5.15
CA ALA A 23 0.94 -2.61 -4.13
C ALA A 23 1.60 -3.71 -3.28
N LEU A 24 2.38 -4.59 -3.91
CA LEU A 24 3.14 -5.65 -3.24
C LEU A 24 4.25 -5.06 -2.34
N ALA A 25 4.91 -3.99 -2.77
CA ALA A 25 5.93 -3.29 -1.99
C ALA A 25 5.31 -2.66 -0.73
N TRP A 26 4.15 -2.01 -0.88
CA TRP A 26 3.38 -1.53 0.25
C TRP A 26 2.92 -2.69 1.17
N TRP A 27 2.56 -3.84 0.61
CA TRP A 27 2.16 -4.99 1.42
C TRP A 27 3.34 -5.55 2.23
N ALA A 28 4.55 -5.60 1.64
CA ALA A 28 5.76 -5.99 2.35
C ALA A 28 6.10 -5.04 3.50
N GLY A 29 5.98 -3.72 3.26
CA GLY A 29 6.16 -2.71 4.30
C GLY A 29 5.10 -2.78 5.41
N ALA A 30 3.86 -3.20 5.10
CA ALA A 30 2.79 -3.34 6.09
C ALA A 30 3.15 -4.34 7.21
N PHE A 31 3.93 -5.37 6.89
CA PHE A 31 4.45 -6.34 7.87
C PHE A 31 5.57 -5.81 8.77
N HIS A 32 5.97 -4.56 8.58
CA HIS A 32 6.93 -3.84 9.40
C HIS A 32 6.43 -2.42 9.74
N ALA A 33 5.12 -2.15 9.59
CA ALA A 33 4.56 -0.80 9.64
C ALA A 33 4.85 -0.06 10.96
N GLN A 34 4.82 -0.74 12.10
CA GLN A 34 5.21 -0.15 13.38
C GLN A 34 6.68 0.29 13.36
N ARG A 35 7.58 -0.58 12.90
CA ARG A 35 9.01 -0.30 12.85
C ARG A 35 9.32 0.83 11.86
N ILE A 36 8.66 0.85 10.71
CA ILE A 36 8.82 1.92 9.73
C ILE A 36 8.39 3.25 10.35
N ARG A 37 7.26 3.29 11.07
CA ARG A 37 6.83 4.50 11.79
C ARG A 37 7.78 4.93 12.89
N GLU A 38 8.39 4.00 13.62
CA GLU A 38 9.39 4.32 14.65
C GLU A 38 10.62 5.02 14.04
N LEU A 39 11.02 4.67 12.82
CA LEU A 39 12.21 5.23 12.16
C LEU A 39 11.92 6.43 11.25
N GLN A 40 10.77 6.41 10.59
CA GLN A 40 10.42 7.34 9.51
C GLN A 40 9.21 8.21 9.86
N PHE A 41 8.70 8.12 11.10
CA PHE A 41 7.53 8.80 11.65
C PHE A 41 6.18 8.41 11.04
N THR A 42 6.16 7.99 9.78
CA THR A 42 4.96 7.65 9.03
C THR A 42 5.11 6.34 8.29
N TYR A 43 3.96 5.80 7.88
CA TYR A 43 3.82 4.78 6.85
C TYR A 43 2.65 5.25 5.98
N PRO A 44 2.65 5.12 4.64
CA PRO A 44 1.58 5.68 3.83
C PRO A 44 0.28 4.86 3.93
N ILE A 45 -0.86 5.53 3.85
CA ILE A 45 -2.15 4.87 3.61
C ILE A 45 -2.21 4.51 2.13
N LEU A 46 -2.47 3.24 1.81
CA LEU A 46 -2.64 2.83 0.42
C LEU A 46 -4.08 3.08 -0.02
N ASN A 47 -4.28 3.64 -1.20
CA ASN A 47 -5.58 3.70 -1.84
C ASN A 47 -5.50 3.06 -3.23
N ILE A 48 -6.25 1.98 -3.46
CA ILE A 48 -6.34 1.29 -4.74
C ILE A 48 -7.64 1.72 -5.41
N THR A 49 -7.53 2.49 -6.48
CA THR A 49 -8.67 3.10 -7.18
C THR A 49 -8.85 2.53 -8.58
N GLY A 50 -9.99 2.83 -9.19
CA GLY A 50 -10.27 2.53 -10.60
C GLY A 50 -11.71 2.11 -10.84
N ASN A 51 -12.12 2.06 -12.11
CA ASN A 51 -13.49 1.74 -12.49
C ASN A 51 -13.94 0.34 -12.07
N ALA A 52 -15.25 0.07 -12.09
CA ALA A 52 -15.76 -1.28 -11.89
C ALA A 52 -15.15 -2.25 -12.91
N GLY A 53 -14.71 -3.42 -12.46
CA GLY A 53 -14.16 -4.47 -13.33
C GLY A 53 -12.70 -4.31 -13.77
N VAL A 54 -11.95 -3.30 -13.28
CA VAL A 54 -10.51 -3.15 -13.58
C VAL A 54 -9.60 -4.12 -12.79
N GLY A 55 -10.16 -4.91 -11.88
CA GLY A 55 -9.42 -5.93 -11.13
C GLY A 55 -8.94 -5.54 -9.73
N LYS A 56 -9.50 -4.49 -9.11
CA LYS A 56 -9.16 -4.07 -7.73
C LYS A 56 -9.22 -5.23 -6.72
N SER A 57 -10.38 -5.87 -6.57
CA SER A 57 -10.54 -7.00 -5.64
C SER A 57 -9.73 -8.23 -6.06
N THR A 58 -9.47 -8.42 -7.37
CA THR A 58 -8.58 -9.49 -7.86
C THR A 58 -7.14 -9.28 -7.40
N LEU A 59 -6.62 -8.06 -7.49
CA LEU A 59 -5.29 -7.70 -6.99
C LEU A 59 -5.19 -7.95 -5.48
N VAL A 60 -6.15 -7.43 -4.71
CA VAL A 60 -6.19 -7.55 -3.24
C VAL A 60 -6.32 -9.02 -2.80
N ALA A 61 -7.17 -9.81 -3.46
CA ALA A 61 -7.29 -11.23 -3.17
C ALA A 61 -5.96 -11.99 -3.41
N ASN A 62 -5.23 -11.65 -4.48
CA ASN A 62 -3.91 -12.24 -4.73
C ASN A 62 -2.87 -11.79 -3.69
N LEU A 63 -2.91 -10.53 -3.23
CA LEU A 63 -2.04 -10.06 -2.14
C LEU A 63 -2.31 -10.80 -0.82
N TRP A 64 -3.57 -11.13 -0.49
CA TRP A 64 -3.92 -11.97 0.66
C TRP A 64 -3.41 -13.41 0.52
N LYS A 65 -3.53 -14.00 -0.67
CA LYS A 65 -2.98 -15.32 -0.96
C LYS A 65 -1.46 -15.38 -0.78
N LEU A 66 -0.75 -14.33 -1.22
CA LEU A 66 0.71 -14.21 -1.06
C LEU A 66 1.16 -14.24 0.41
N VAL A 67 0.26 -13.98 1.35
CA VAL A 67 0.57 -13.96 2.80
C VAL A 67 -0.07 -15.14 3.54
N GLY A 68 -0.53 -16.15 2.80
CA GLY A 68 -1.06 -17.38 3.37
C GLY A 68 -2.54 -17.32 3.77
N SER A 69 -3.26 -16.26 3.42
CA SER A 69 -4.68 -16.13 3.74
C SER A 69 -5.54 -16.58 2.55
N SER A 70 -6.35 -17.64 2.75
CA SER A 70 -7.28 -18.18 1.75
C SER A 70 -8.49 -17.28 1.53
N ASP A 71 -8.91 -16.61 2.60
CA ASP A 71 -10.08 -15.74 2.61
C ASP A 71 -9.62 -14.29 2.69
N ALA A 72 -10.10 -13.47 1.76
CA ALA A 72 -9.79 -12.04 1.82
C ALA A 72 -10.31 -11.47 3.13
N GLU A 73 -9.41 -10.97 3.98
CA GLU A 73 -9.77 -10.35 5.27
C GLU A 73 -10.24 -8.90 5.10
N ASN A 74 -10.76 -8.56 3.93
CA ASN A 74 -11.32 -7.26 3.62
C ASN A 74 -12.49 -6.97 4.56
N ARG A 75 -12.67 -5.69 4.90
CA ARG A 75 -13.79 -5.20 5.71
C ARG A 75 -14.51 -4.11 4.95
N ASN A 76 -15.81 -4.00 5.17
CA ASN A 76 -16.60 -2.88 4.74
C ASN A 76 -17.65 -2.58 5.82
N LEU A 77 -18.35 -1.45 5.71
CA LEU A 77 -19.27 -1.03 6.75
C LEU A 77 -20.59 -1.82 6.76
N SER A 78 -20.94 -2.45 5.64
CA SER A 78 -22.06 -3.38 5.57
C SER A 78 -21.85 -4.66 6.40
N THR A 79 -20.60 -5.05 6.64
CA THR A 79 -20.22 -6.29 7.36
C THR A 79 -19.51 -6.00 8.69
N CYS A 80 -19.04 -4.78 8.93
CA CYS A 80 -18.26 -4.40 10.09
C CYS A 80 -18.67 -3.00 10.58
N SER A 81 -19.29 -2.91 11.76
CA SER A 81 -19.60 -1.60 12.35
C SER A 81 -18.34 -0.79 12.62
N MET A 82 -18.44 0.54 12.64
CA MET A 82 -17.28 1.42 12.92
C MET A 82 -16.61 1.08 14.26
N GLY A 83 -17.38 0.73 15.30
CA GLY A 83 -16.83 0.29 16.59
C GLY A 83 -16.05 -1.03 16.49
N ALA A 84 -16.52 -1.98 15.69
CA ALA A 84 -15.79 -3.23 15.43
C ALA A 84 -14.53 -2.97 14.60
N LEU A 85 -14.59 -2.06 13.61
CA LEU A 85 -13.43 -1.65 12.82
C LEU A 85 -12.34 -1.02 13.71
N LEU A 86 -12.68 -0.09 14.60
CA LEU A 86 -11.73 0.49 15.55
C LEU A 86 -11.09 -0.58 16.44
N ALA A 87 -11.86 -1.59 16.89
CA ALA A 87 -11.31 -2.71 17.66
C ALA A 87 -10.35 -3.58 16.85
N ILE A 88 -10.62 -3.79 15.55
CA ILE A 88 -9.70 -4.47 14.63
C ILE A 88 -8.41 -3.66 14.47
N LEU A 89 -8.52 -2.35 14.20
CA LEU A 89 -7.38 -1.45 14.06
C LEU A 89 -6.50 -1.46 15.33
N ALA A 90 -7.10 -1.41 16.52
CA ALA A 90 -6.39 -1.46 17.79
C ALA A 90 -5.61 -2.77 18.02
N ARG A 91 -5.99 -3.87 17.35
CA ARG A 91 -5.35 -5.19 17.46
C ARG A 91 -4.39 -5.47 16.30
N ALA A 92 -4.43 -4.66 15.24
CA ALA A 92 -3.57 -4.83 14.08
C ALA A 92 -2.16 -4.33 14.40
N ILE A 93 -1.21 -5.26 14.46
CA ILE A 93 0.22 -4.98 14.69
C ILE A 93 1.00 -5.52 13.50
N ASN A 94 1.71 -4.65 12.78
CA ASN A 94 2.53 -5.02 11.63
C ASN A 94 1.77 -5.92 10.64
N ARG A 95 0.55 -5.54 10.28
CA ARG A 95 -0.30 -6.22 9.32
C ARG A 95 -1.18 -5.23 8.58
N PRO A 96 -1.55 -5.53 7.32
CA PRO A 96 -2.52 -4.73 6.58
C PRO A 96 -3.93 -4.90 7.17
N VAL A 97 -4.68 -3.81 7.19
CA VAL A 97 -6.13 -3.76 7.38
C VAL A 97 -6.70 -3.15 6.11
N VAL A 98 -7.55 -3.91 5.40
CA VAL A 98 -8.06 -3.53 4.08
C VAL A 98 -9.54 -3.19 4.19
N LEU A 99 -9.88 -1.98 3.76
CA LEU A 99 -11.25 -1.47 3.71
C LEU A 99 -11.70 -1.41 2.25
N GLU A 100 -12.76 -2.13 1.93
CA GLU A 100 -13.42 -2.07 0.63
C GLU A 100 -14.61 -1.12 0.69
N GLU A 101 -14.79 -0.34 -0.38
CA GLU A 101 -15.99 0.44 -0.60
C GLU A 101 -17.20 -0.49 -0.77
N ASP A 102 -18.31 -0.14 -0.14
CA ASP A 102 -19.59 -0.82 -0.28
C ASP A 102 -20.66 0.14 -0.82
N GLY A 103 -21.93 -0.31 -0.82
CA GLY A 103 -23.05 0.48 -1.34
C GLY A 103 -23.32 1.79 -0.59
N PHE A 104 -22.70 2.03 0.58
CA PHE A 104 -22.79 3.30 1.31
C PHE A 104 -21.72 4.32 0.87
N GLY A 105 -20.81 3.92 -0.02
CA GLY A 105 -19.70 4.76 -0.46
C GLY A 105 -18.74 5.13 0.67
N HIS A 106 -18.05 6.26 0.54
CA HIS A 106 -17.10 6.74 1.54
C HIS A 106 -17.76 7.46 2.73
N ASP A 107 -19.01 7.88 2.61
CA ASP A 107 -19.72 8.68 3.62
C ASP A 107 -20.05 7.91 4.89
N GLY A 108 -20.07 6.58 4.82
CA GLY A 108 -20.31 5.73 5.99
C GLY A 108 -19.15 5.73 7.00
N TYR A 109 -17.93 6.09 6.58
CA TYR A 109 -16.75 6.00 7.44
C TYR A 109 -16.59 7.26 8.29
N ASP A 110 -16.31 7.08 9.60
CA ASP A 110 -15.87 8.18 10.45
C ASP A 110 -14.40 8.50 10.14
N TRP A 111 -14.21 9.33 9.11
CA TRP A 111 -12.90 9.78 8.64
C TRP A 111 -12.09 10.54 9.68
N LYS A 112 -12.77 11.22 10.61
CA LYS A 112 -12.10 11.89 11.73
C LYS A 112 -11.48 10.85 12.64
N ALA A 113 -12.24 9.84 13.05
CA ALA A 113 -11.71 8.75 13.87
C ALA A 113 -10.57 7.99 13.17
N LEU A 114 -10.72 7.65 11.88
CA LEU A 114 -9.67 6.96 11.10
C LEU A 114 -8.41 7.81 10.97
N SER A 115 -8.56 9.11 10.76
CA SER A 115 -7.45 10.06 10.74
C SER A 115 -6.76 10.09 12.11
N ASP A 116 -7.51 10.29 13.19
CA ASP A 116 -6.97 10.34 14.55
C ASP A 116 -6.21 9.05 14.88
N CYS A 117 -6.70 7.88 14.46
CA CYS A 117 -6.01 6.60 14.60
C CYS A 117 -4.63 6.60 13.91
N TYR A 118 -4.54 7.21 12.72
CA TYR A 118 -3.37 7.11 11.85
C TYR A 118 -2.35 8.23 12.07
N PHE A 119 -2.79 9.40 12.53
CA PHE A 119 -1.95 10.60 12.72
C PHE A 119 -1.35 10.72 14.13
N GLY A 120 -1.42 9.66 14.94
CA GLY A 120 -0.76 9.58 16.26
C GLY A 120 -1.70 9.76 17.45
N GLY A 121 -3.02 9.79 17.21
CA GLY A 121 -4.02 9.64 18.26
C GLY A 121 -4.08 8.21 18.80
N THR A 122 -4.91 8.04 19.82
CA THR A 122 -5.14 6.75 20.47
C THR A 122 -6.55 6.24 20.16
N ILE A 123 -6.65 4.95 19.92
CA ILE A 123 -7.91 4.24 19.73
C ILE A 123 -8.45 3.90 21.11
N ALA A 124 -9.64 4.40 21.43
CA ALA A 124 -10.32 4.06 22.67
C ALA A 124 -10.67 2.56 22.68
N GLN A 125 -10.17 1.82 23.67
CA GLN A 125 -10.61 0.44 23.89
C GLN A 125 -11.96 0.49 24.62
N ARG A 126 -13.03 0.00 23.98
CA ARG A 126 -14.29 -0.23 24.70
C ARG A 126 -14.13 -1.45 25.60
N GLY A 127 -13.91 -1.20 26.89
CA GLY A 127 -13.89 -2.17 27.98
C GLY A 127 -14.34 -1.48 29.27
N SER A 128 -14.71 -2.26 30.30
CA SER A 128 -15.33 -1.79 31.56
C SER A 128 -14.45 -0.86 32.42
N ASN A 129 -13.24 -0.53 31.98
CA ASN A 129 -12.33 0.35 32.72
C ASN A 129 -12.12 1.69 31.97
N PRO A 130 -12.77 2.78 32.39
CA PRO A 130 -12.60 4.11 31.79
C PRO A 130 -11.18 4.70 31.97
N ALA A 131 -10.31 4.03 32.74
CA ALA A 131 -8.90 4.39 32.90
C ALA A 131 -7.95 3.69 31.89
N ALA A 132 -8.47 2.84 30.98
CA ALA A 132 -7.63 2.18 29.98
C ALA A 132 -7.04 3.21 29.01
N ALA A 133 -5.72 3.40 29.06
CA ALA A 133 -4.99 4.23 28.11
C ALA A 133 -5.27 3.73 26.68
N GLY A 134 -5.68 4.63 25.79
CA GLY A 134 -5.97 4.26 24.40
C GLY A 134 -4.75 3.68 23.68
N VAL A 135 -4.98 2.83 22.69
CA VAL A 135 -3.92 2.10 21.96
C VAL A 135 -3.56 2.82 20.67
N ARG A 136 -2.27 2.90 20.34
CA ARG A 136 -1.82 3.46 19.06
C ARG A 136 -1.98 2.44 17.94
N PHE A 137 -2.38 2.89 16.76
CA PHE A 137 -2.44 2.02 15.59
C PHE A 137 -1.03 1.56 15.17
N GLN A 138 -0.82 0.24 15.07
CA GLN A 138 0.47 -0.38 14.74
C GLN A 138 0.43 -1.15 13.41
N GLY A 139 -0.72 -1.20 12.74
CA GLY A 139 -0.92 -1.87 11.45
C GLY A 139 -0.64 -0.95 10.26
N ALA A 140 -1.11 -1.32 9.07
CA ALA A 140 -1.15 -0.46 7.90
C ALA A 140 -2.56 -0.45 7.32
N LEU A 141 -2.99 0.69 6.77
CA LEU A 141 -4.36 0.87 6.29
C LEU A 141 -4.38 0.98 4.76
N ALA A 142 -5.19 0.15 4.13
CA ALA A 142 -5.47 0.21 2.70
C ALA A 142 -6.96 0.42 2.45
N PHE A 143 -7.28 1.26 1.47
CA PHE A 143 -8.62 1.46 0.95
C PHE A 143 -8.69 0.97 -0.49
N VAL A 144 -9.83 0.40 -0.87
CA VAL A 144 -10.04 -0.22 -2.18
C VAL A 144 -11.42 0.19 -2.68
N GLY A 145 -11.48 1.00 -3.73
CA GLY A 145 -12.74 1.60 -4.14
C GLY A 145 -12.56 2.78 -5.09
N SER A 146 -13.33 3.83 -4.85
CA SER A 146 -13.18 5.14 -5.45
C SER A 146 -12.09 5.98 -4.76
N GLU A 147 -11.79 7.14 -5.32
CA GLU A 147 -10.71 7.99 -4.85
C GLU A 147 -11.05 8.68 -3.53
N LEU A 148 -10.09 8.70 -2.60
CA LEU A 148 -10.26 9.29 -1.28
C LEU A 148 -9.76 10.72 -1.25
N GLU A 149 -10.66 11.66 -1.08
CA GLU A 149 -10.32 13.09 -0.94
C GLU A 149 -9.96 13.45 0.52
N THR A 150 -10.52 12.74 1.51
CA THR A 150 -10.54 13.16 2.92
C THR A 150 -9.20 13.02 3.68
N ILE A 151 -8.26 12.17 3.23
CA ILE A 151 -6.95 11.96 3.89
C ILE A 151 -5.77 12.19 2.90
N ASN A 152 -5.89 13.18 2.02
CA ASN A 152 -4.99 13.32 0.87
C ASN A 152 -3.49 13.45 1.23
N SER A 153 -3.12 14.13 2.33
CA SER A 153 -1.71 14.40 2.64
C SER A 153 -0.84 13.18 3.01
N ARG A 154 -1.46 12.01 3.29
CA ARG A 154 -0.73 10.77 3.62
C ARG A 154 -1.15 9.53 2.83
N ILE A 155 -1.94 9.73 1.78
CA ILE A 155 -2.35 8.65 0.88
C ILE A 155 -1.32 8.51 -0.25
N VAL A 156 -1.15 7.27 -0.70
CA VAL A 156 -0.51 6.93 -1.98
C VAL A 156 -1.56 6.23 -2.84
N ASN A 157 -1.88 6.81 -4.00
CA ASN A 157 -2.96 6.37 -4.86
C ASN A 157 -2.46 5.47 -6.00
N ILE A 158 -2.77 4.18 -5.96
CA ILE A 158 -2.55 3.27 -7.09
C ILE A 158 -3.84 3.24 -7.92
N HIS A 159 -3.84 3.92 -9.07
CA HIS A 159 -4.97 3.92 -9.98
C HIS A 159 -4.88 2.77 -10.99
N LEU A 160 -5.78 1.80 -10.90
CA LEU A 160 -5.87 0.70 -11.85
C LEU A 160 -6.67 1.14 -13.09
N GLN A 161 -5.97 1.18 -14.22
CA GLN A 161 -6.58 1.48 -15.51
C GLN A 161 -7.17 0.24 -16.17
N ARG A 162 -8.19 0.44 -17.01
CA ARG A 162 -8.73 -0.64 -17.84
C ARG A 162 -7.74 -0.98 -18.95
N THR A 163 -6.91 -1.99 -18.72
CA THR A 163 -6.08 -2.56 -19.80
C THR A 163 -6.85 -3.57 -20.66
N PRO A 164 -6.51 -3.71 -21.95
CA PRO A 164 -6.98 -4.81 -22.78
C PRO A 164 -6.71 -6.16 -22.10
N ARG A 165 -7.68 -7.06 -22.13
CA ARG A 165 -7.50 -8.44 -21.66
C ARG A 165 -6.63 -9.18 -22.68
N THR A 166 -5.40 -9.48 -22.31
CA THR A 166 -4.53 -10.38 -23.10
C THR A 166 -4.68 -11.82 -22.61
N ALA A 167 -4.41 -12.79 -23.49
CA ALA A 167 -4.40 -14.20 -23.14
C ALA A 167 -3.41 -14.47 -21.98
N ASP A 168 -2.21 -13.88 -22.08
CA ASP A 168 -1.14 -14.03 -21.09
C ASP A 168 -1.54 -13.51 -19.71
N LYS A 169 -2.21 -12.35 -19.63
CA LYS A 169 -2.70 -11.80 -18.35
C LYS A 169 -3.74 -12.71 -17.71
N ASN A 170 -4.71 -13.18 -18.49
CA ASN A 170 -5.75 -14.07 -17.99
C ASN A 170 -5.15 -15.41 -17.53
N GLN A 171 -4.20 -15.97 -18.29
CA GLN A 171 -3.50 -17.19 -17.95
C GLN A 171 -2.64 -17.01 -16.70
N ALA A 172 -1.96 -15.87 -16.54
CA ALA A 172 -1.17 -15.59 -15.34
C ALA A 172 -2.05 -15.46 -14.10
N ILE A 173 -3.19 -14.78 -14.20
CA ILE A 173 -4.18 -14.69 -13.12
C ILE A 173 -4.69 -16.09 -12.75
N GLN A 174 -5.06 -16.92 -13.73
CA GLN A 174 -5.50 -18.29 -13.47
C GLN A 174 -4.40 -19.13 -12.82
N ALA A 175 -3.16 -19.04 -13.32
CA ALA A 175 -2.03 -19.74 -12.74
C ALA A 175 -1.74 -19.29 -11.31
N LEU A 176 -1.94 -18.02 -10.96
CA LEU A 176 -1.86 -17.55 -9.57
C LEU A 176 -2.99 -18.12 -8.70
N TYR A 177 -4.18 -18.35 -9.26
CA TYR A 177 -5.26 -19.03 -8.54
C TYR A 177 -4.94 -20.48 -8.24
N ASP A 178 -4.29 -21.17 -9.19
CA ASP A 178 -3.96 -22.59 -9.12
C ASP A 178 -2.71 -22.89 -8.27
N LEU A 179 -1.87 -21.89 -8.00
CA LEU A 179 -0.76 -22.02 -7.05
C LEU A 179 -1.30 -22.32 -5.65
N HIS A 180 -0.69 -23.30 -4.98
CA HIS A 180 -1.12 -23.70 -3.65
C HIS A 180 -0.69 -22.65 -2.62
N ILE A 181 -1.45 -22.49 -1.53
CA ILE A 181 -1.13 -21.51 -0.47
C ILE A 181 0.27 -21.73 0.11
N SER A 182 0.72 -22.99 0.15
CA SER A 182 2.09 -23.35 0.56
C SER A 182 3.16 -22.76 -0.35
N ASP A 183 2.88 -22.60 -1.65
CA ASP A 183 3.81 -22.04 -2.65
C ASP A 183 4.01 -20.52 -2.46
N PHE A 184 3.13 -19.90 -1.66
CA PHE A 184 3.16 -18.48 -1.34
C PHE A 184 3.78 -18.18 0.04
N SER A 185 4.07 -19.20 0.84
CA SER A 185 4.68 -19.04 2.16
C SER A 185 6.08 -18.39 2.13
N GLU A 186 6.78 -18.45 0.98
CA GLU A 186 8.09 -17.83 0.83
C GLU A 186 8.01 -16.29 0.95
N PHE A 187 6.97 -15.65 0.40
CA PHE A 187 6.91 -14.19 0.35
C PHE A 187 6.93 -13.59 1.77
N LEU A 188 5.92 -13.92 2.57
CA LEU A 188 5.79 -13.39 3.93
C LEU A 188 6.98 -13.78 4.81
N ALA A 189 7.39 -15.06 4.77
CA ALA A 189 8.50 -15.54 5.58
C ALA A 189 9.81 -14.80 5.26
N LYS A 190 10.09 -14.56 3.98
CA LYS A 190 11.30 -13.84 3.54
C LYS A 190 11.22 -12.36 3.90
N VAL A 191 10.08 -11.70 3.69
CA VAL A 191 9.88 -10.29 4.11
C VAL A 191 10.10 -10.13 5.62
N GLN A 192 9.55 -11.03 6.44
CA GLN A 192 9.68 -10.96 7.90
C GLN A 192 11.11 -11.29 8.37
N LYS A 193 11.77 -12.28 7.75
CA LYS A 193 13.13 -12.70 8.11
C LYS A 193 14.18 -11.63 7.80
N ASN A 194 13.98 -10.83 6.75
CA ASN A 194 14.97 -9.84 6.27
C ASN A 194 14.76 -8.44 6.83
N ARG A 195 14.43 -8.34 8.13
CA ARG A 195 14.21 -7.06 8.81
C ARG A 195 15.42 -6.13 8.73
N GLU A 196 16.64 -6.65 8.84
CA GLU A 196 17.87 -5.82 8.78
C GLU A 196 18.07 -5.19 7.41
N GLN A 197 17.79 -5.94 6.33
CA GLN A 197 17.80 -5.43 4.96
C GLN A 197 16.79 -4.28 4.79
N LEU A 198 15.59 -4.41 5.36
CA LEU A 198 14.61 -3.33 5.40
C LEU A 198 15.19 -2.09 6.10
N MET A 199 15.82 -2.23 7.27
CA MET A 199 16.39 -1.07 7.99
C MET A 199 17.49 -0.38 7.17
N TYR A 200 18.36 -1.17 6.53
CA TYR A 200 19.39 -0.64 5.63
C TYR A 200 18.76 0.14 4.47
N ARG A 201 17.73 -0.41 3.84
CA ARG A 201 17.01 0.24 2.74
C ARG A 201 16.30 1.52 3.20
N LEU A 202 15.66 1.53 4.38
CA LEU A 202 15.05 2.73 4.95
C LEU A 202 16.03 3.88 5.17
N GLY A 203 17.34 3.62 5.30
CA GLY A 203 18.37 4.66 5.32
C GLY A 203 18.42 5.51 4.05
N HIS A 204 17.90 5.00 2.93
CA HIS A 204 17.89 5.68 1.62
C HIS A 204 16.64 6.54 1.38
N VAL A 205 15.68 6.56 2.31
CA VAL A 205 14.45 7.38 2.16
C VAL A 205 14.80 8.85 1.95
N GLY A 206 15.81 9.38 2.65
CA GLY A 206 16.24 10.77 2.50
C GLY A 206 16.66 11.13 1.07
N ALA A 207 17.45 10.26 0.42
CA ALA A 207 17.88 10.47 -0.96
C ALA A 207 16.71 10.49 -1.95
N TYR A 208 15.71 9.61 -1.76
CA TYR A 208 14.51 9.64 -2.60
C TYR A 208 13.60 10.85 -2.30
N VAL A 209 13.56 11.33 -1.06
CA VAL A 209 12.88 12.59 -0.74
C VAL A 209 13.53 13.75 -1.49
N GLU A 210 14.85 13.87 -1.44
CA GLU A 210 15.60 14.91 -2.16
C GLU A 210 15.37 14.82 -3.68
N SER A 211 15.44 13.62 -4.26
CA SER A 211 15.15 13.38 -5.68
C SER A 211 13.75 13.88 -6.06
N LEU A 212 12.72 13.49 -5.28
CA LEU A 212 11.34 13.90 -5.55
C LEU A 212 11.13 15.41 -5.39
N GLN A 213 11.80 16.03 -4.43
CA GLN A 213 11.72 17.48 -4.26
C GLN A 213 12.34 18.22 -5.45
N VAL A 214 13.53 17.81 -5.89
CA VAL A 214 14.16 18.38 -7.09
C VAL A 214 13.30 18.17 -8.33
N GLU A 215 12.77 16.95 -8.53
CA GLU A 215 11.91 16.64 -9.68
C GLU A 215 10.63 17.49 -9.69
N THR A 216 10.06 17.77 -8.52
CA THR A 216 8.79 18.52 -8.39
C THR A 216 8.95 20.02 -8.16
N ASP A 217 10.18 20.54 -8.23
CA ASP A 217 10.51 21.95 -7.97
C ASP A 217 10.10 22.41 -6.55
N ASP A 218 10.38 21.57 -5.56
CA ASP A 218 10.05 21.76 -4.13
C ASP A 218 8.55 21.96 -3.83
N ARG A 219 7.66 21.62 -4.77
CA ARG A 219 6.21 21.79 -4.62
C ARG A 219 5.53 20.65 -3.88
N LEU A 220 6.21 19.54 -3.65
CA LEU A 220 5.67 18.45 -2.85
C LEU A 220 5.71 18.78 -1.37
N SER A 221 4.58 18.53 -0.70
CA SER A 221 4.58 18.58 0.76
C SER A 221 5.58 17.56 1.34
N PRO A 222 6.22 17.85 2.49
CA PRO A 222 7.18 16.92 3.11
C PRO A 222 6.59 15.53 3.39
N ASN A 223 5.30 15.45 3.70
CA ASN A 223 4.60 14.18 3.92
C ASN A 223 4.45 13.40 2.61
N ALA A 224 4.00 14.06 1.53
CA ALA A 224 3.85 13.41 0.24
C ALA A 224 5.19 12.90 -0.30
N ALA A 225 6.24 13.73 -0.27
CA ALA A 225 7.58 13.32 -0.68
C ALA A 225 8.08 12.10 0.12
N ARG A 226 7.94 12.13 1.46
CA ARG A 226 8.37 11.01 2.32
C ARG A 226 7.59 9.73 2.04
N ASN A 227 6.27 9.80 1.87
CA ASN A 227 5.44 8.63 1.62
C ASN A 227 5.78 7.94 0.29
N HIS A 228 6.02 8.71 -0.77
CA HIS A 228 6.42 8.17 -2.07
C HIS A 228 7.86 7.67 -2.04
N ALA A 229 8.77 8.36 -1.35
CA ALA A 229 10.14 7.88 -1.12
C ALA A 229 10.18 6.55 -0.36
N GLN A 230 9.33 6.37 0.67
CA GLN A 230 9.19 5.10 1.37
C GLN A 230 8.75 3.97 0.43
N LEU A 231 7.81 4.21 -0.49
CA LEU A 231 7.42 3.22 -1.50
C LEU A 231 8.57 2.85 -2.43
N ARG A 232 9.35 3.83 -2.92
CA ARG A 232 10.51 3.58 -3.78
C ARG A 232 11.52 2.65 -3.09
N VAL A 233 11.82 2.92 -1.83
CA VAL A 233 12.69 2.07 -0.99
C VAL A 233 12.12 0.66 -0.83
N LEU A 234 10.80 0.51 -0.67
CA LEU A 234 10.17 -0.80 -0.53
C LEU A 234 10.16 -1.59 -1.84
N VAL A 235 10.09 -0.92 -2.99
CA VAL A 235 10.29 -1.54 -4.31
C VAL A 235 11.71 -2.08 -4.43
N ASP A 236 12.72 -1.32 -4.02
CA ASP A 236 14.10 -1.79 -4.01
C ASP A 236 14.33 -2.95 -3.04
N LEU A 237 13.68 -2.92 -1.88
CA LEU A 237 13.69 -4.05 -0.96
C LEU A 237 13.13 -5.31 -1.63
N LEU A 238 12.02 -5.21 -2.36
CA LEU A 238 11.49 -6.36 -3.08
C LEU A 238 12.48 -6.89 -4.12
N ALA A 239 13.14 -6.02 -4.87
CA ALA A 239 14.15 -6.40 -5.86
C ALA A 239 15.36 -7.12 -5.22
N ASP A 240 15.77 -6.71 -4.02
CA ASP A 240 16.82 -7.41 -3.25
C ASP A 240 16.40 -8.81 -2.79
N LEU A 241 15.16 -8.93 -2.30
CA LEU A 241 14.63 -10.16 -1.72
C LEU A 241 14.25 -11.17 -2.79
N PHE A 242 13.71 -10.68 -3.90
CA PHE A 242 13.19 -11.46 -5.01
C PHE A 242 13.72 -10.88 -6.31
N PRO A 243 14.79 -11.48 -6.89
CA PRO A 243 15.32 -11.01 -8.16
C PRO A 243 14.21 -11.02 -9.20
N MET A 244 14.01 -9.87 -9.84
CA MET A 244 13.10 -9.71 -10.97
C MET A 244 13.94 -9.89 -12.22
N ALA A 245 13.45 -10.64 -13.20
CA ALA A 245 14.16 -10.78 -14.45
C ALA A 245 14.29 -9.40 -15.12
N ASP A 246 15.48 -9.10 -15.65
CA ASP A 246 15.78 -7.81 -16.30
C ASP A 246 14.93 -7.56 -17.55
N ASP A 247 14.24 -8.58 -18.07
CA ASP A 247 13.46 -8.53 -19.30
C ASP A 247 12.23 -7.62 -19.25
N ARG A 248 11.71 -7.32 -18.05
CA ARG A 248 10.45 -6.57 -17.87
C ARG A 248 10.63 -5.14 -17.39
N ASN A 249 11.84 -4.69 -17.06
CA ASN A 249 12.07 -3.38 -16.41
C ASN A 249 11.13 -3.10 -15.21
N ALA A 250 10.63 -4.15 -14.54
CA ALA A 250 9.50 -4.03 -13.62
C ALA A 250 9.78 -3.08 -12.44
N GLN A 251 11.00 -3.11 -11.91
CA GLN A 251 11.46 -2.20 -10.86
C GLN A 251 11.47 -0.74 -11.36
N HIS A 252 11.97 -0.51 -12.57
CA HIS A 252 12.02 0.82 -13.17
C HIS A 252 10.60 1.37 -13.39
N ASP A 253 9.71 0.57 -14.00
CA ASP A 253 8.32 0.96 -14.25
C ASP A 253 7.57 1.26 -12.95
N ALA A 254 7.83 0.51 -11.88
CA ALA A 254 7.28 0.79 -10.56
C ALA A 254 7.81 2.11 -9.96
N HIS A 255 9.10 2.42 -10.13
CA HIS A 255 9.66 3.73 -9.72
C HIS A 255 9.03 4.88 -10.51
N CYS A 256 8.88 4.75 -11.83
CA CYS A 256 8.21 5.75 -12.67
C CYS A 256 6.76 5.97 -12.21
N LEU A 257 6.01 4.89 -11.97
CA LEU A 257 4.65 4.98 -11.45
C LEU A 257 4.60 5.72 -10.10
N ILE A 258 5.54 5.46 -9.18
CA ILE A 258 5.58 6.15 -7.89
C ILE A 258 5.89 7.64 -8.05
N ILE A 259 6.73 8.02 -9.03
CA ILE A 259 7.00 9.43 -9.37
C ILE A 259 5.71 10.08 -9.91
N ASP A 260 5.01 9.44 -10.85
CA ASP A 260 3.75 9.93 -11.38
C ASP A 260 2.68 10.11 -10.28
N MET A 261 2.60 9.15 -9.35
CA MET A 261 1.76 9.26 -8.15
C MET A 261 2.16 10.46 -7.29
N ALA A 262 3.46 10.71 -7.11
CA ALA A 262 3.91 11.88 -6.35
C ALA A 262 3.45 13.18 -7.05
N TRP A 263 3.61 13.27 -8.37
CA TRP A 263 3.17 14.42 -9.17
C TRP A 263 1.67 14.75 -9.02
N SER A 264 0.80 13.76 -8.81
CA SER A 264 -0.63 14.03 -8.58
C SER A 264 -0.92 14.77 -7.27
N HIS A 265 0.04 14.83 -6.34
CA HIS A 265 -0.06 15.60 -5.10
C HIS A 265 0.56 17.00 -5.19
N VAL A 266 1.12 17.39 -6.34
CA VAL A 266 1.64 18.75 -6.55
C VAL A 266 0.45 19.72 -6.71
N PRO A 267 0.34 20.76 -5.88
CA PRO A 267 -0.74 21.74 -6.02
C PRO A 267 -0.70 22.40 -7.40
N MET A 268 -1.85 22.55 -8.05
CA MET A 268 -1.94 23.37 -9.25
C MET A 268 -1.52 24.80 -8.90
N ALA A 269 -0.70 25.42 -9.75
CA ALA A 269 -0.33 26.81 -9.58
C ALA A 269 -1.62 27.66 -9.52
N THR A 270 -1.83 28.36 -8.41
CA THR A 270 -2.91 29.33 -8.30
C THR A 270 -2.66 30.40 -9.35
N ALA A 271 -3.57 30.55 -10.32
CA ALA A 271 -3.55 31.70 -11.21
C ALA A 271 -3.55 32.95 -10.33
N ALA A 272 -2.52 33.78 -10.46
CA ALA A 272 -2.44 35.05 -9.73
C ALA A 272 -3.74 35.83 -10.01
N PRO A 273 -4.37 36.45 -8.99
CA PRO A 273 -5.51 37.30 -9.24
C PRO A 273 -5.05 38.43 -10.17
N THR A 274 -5.56 38.43 -11.39
CA THR A 274 -5.47 39.58 -12.30
C THR A 274 -6.20 40.74 -11.64
N HIS A 275 -5.47 41.55 -10.90
CA HIS A 275 -5.92 42.88 -10.50
C HIS A 275 -5.92 43.75 -11.76
N TYR A 276 -7.12 43.96 -12.31
CA TYR A 276 -7.45 45.09 -13.17
C TYR A 276 -8.20 46.12 -12.36
#